data_AF-A0A7X1NLA0-F1
#
_entry.id   AF-A0A7X1NLA0-F1
#
_cell.length_a   1.000
_cell.length_b   1.000
_cell.length_c   1.000
_cell.angle_alpha   90.00
_cell.angle_beta   90.00
_cell.angle_gamma   90.00
#
_symmetry.space_group_name_H-M   'P 1'
#
loop_
_entity.id
_entity.type
_entity.pdbx_description
1 polymer ?
#
loop_
_entity_poly.entity_id
_entity_poly.type
_entity_poly.pdbx_seq_one_letter_code
_entity_poly.pdbx_strand_id
1 'polypeptide(L)'
;MAIALLPLKEGETLGSNFGRYAELMGLKSTWRLRRSLFGCDSEPGSRLPIAIDHLAEQARDYWNLRAEDIIKEHTEFRYATMMLRNR
;
A
#
# COMPACT_ATOMS: atom_id res chain seq x y z
N MET A 1 16.68 0.98 -0.01
CA MET A 1 16.59 1.96 -1.12
C MET A 1 15.28 2.69 -0.90
N ALA A 2 15.31 3.96 -0.50
CA ALA A 2 14.07 4.70 -0.20
C ALA A 2 13.29 4.88 -1.50
N ILE A 3 12.22 4.13 -1.68
CA ILE A 3 11.29 4.34 -2.79
C ILE A 3 10.47 5.56 -2.41
N ALA A 4 10.62 6.65 -3.16
CA ALA A 4 9.84 7.87 -2.96
C ALA A 4 8.39 7.63 -3.39
N LEU A 5 7.60 7.01 -2.51
CA LEU A 5 6.18 6.83 -2.74
C LEU A 5 5.45 8.16 -2.69
N LEU A 6 4.35 8.25 -3.43
CA LEU A 6 3.47 9.41 -3.35
C LEU A 6 2.84 9.45 -1.95
N PRO A 7 2.60 10.65 -1.39
CA PRO A 7 1.82 10.80 -0.17
C PRO A 7 0.47 10.09 -0.32
N LEU A 8 0.05 9.37 0.73
CA LEU A 8 -1.27 8.75 0.79
C LEU A 8 -2.33 9.86 0.92
N LYS A 9 -3.31 9.85 0.04
CA LYS A 9 -4.48 10.73 0.14
C LYS A 9 -5.57 10.10 1.02
N GLU A 10 -6.45 10.95 1.56
CA GLU A 10 -7.62 10.47 2.30
C GLU A 10 -8.49 9.56 1.40
N GLY A 11 -8.84 8.38 1.92
CA GLY A 11 -9.63 7.38 1.20
C GLY A 11 -8.88 6.65 0.08
N GLU A 12 -7.59 6.94 -0.14
CA GLU A 12 -6.76 6.23 -1.13
C GLU A 12 -6.33 4.87 -0.58
N THR A 13 -6.45 3.83 -1.42
CA THR A 13 -5.88 2.51 -1.12
C THR A 13 -4.43 2.42 -1.59
N LEU A 14 -3.65 1.50 -1.02
CA LEU A 14 -2.31 1.15 -1.51
C LEU A 14 -2.32 0.83 -3.02
N GLY A 15 -3.36 0.12 -3.50
CA GLY A 15 -3.52 -0.21 -4.91
C GLY A 15 -3.61 1.02 -5.80
N SER A 16 -4.47 1.97 -5.44
CA SER A 16 -4.63 3.24 -6.17
C SER A 16 -3.41 4.14 -6.08
N ASN A 17 -2.75 4.20 -4.91
CA ASN A 17 -1.52 4.99 -4.74
C ASN A 17 -0.39 4.46 -5.65
N PHE A 18 -0.21 3.15 -5.72
CA PHE A 18 0.76 2.53 -6.62
C PHE A 18 0.42 2.70 -8.09
N GLY A 19 -0.87 2.68 -8.46
CA GLY A 19 -1.33 3.00 -9.81
C GLY A 19 -0.92 4.41 -10.22
N ARG A 20 -1.18 5.39 -9.35
CA ARG A 20 -0.85 6.81 -9.57
C ARG A 20 0.65 7.05 -9.66
N TYR A 21 1.44 6.34 -8.86
CA TYR A 21 2.90 6.36 -8.96
C TYR A 21 3.37 5.75 -10.30
N ALA A 22 2.79 4.64 -10.75
CA ALA A 22 3.13 4.03 -12.03
C ALA A 22 2.81 4.94 -13.22
N GLU A 23 1.66 5.61 -13.20
CA GLU A 23 1.29 6.61 -14.21
C GLU A 23 2.31 7.76 -14.26
N LEU A 24 2.66 8.33 -13.10
CA LEU A 24 3.63 9.42 -13.01
C LEU A 24 5.01 9.01 -13.56
N MET A 25 5.42 7.77 -13.29
CA MET A 25 6.73 7.24 -13.68
C MET A 25 6.72 6.55 -15.06
N GLY A 26 5.58 6.54 -15.77
CA GLY A 26 5.44 5.88 -17.08
C GLY A 26 5.64 4.36 -17.03
N LEU A 27 5.38 3.72 -15.90
CA LEU A 27 5.58 2.28 -15.69
C LEU A 27 4.42 1.48 -16.29
N LYS A 28 4.74 0.49 -17.14
CA LYS A 28 3.76 -0.45 -17.71
C LYS A 28 3.17 -1.44 -16.69
N SER A 29 3.81 -1.58 -15.53
CA SER A 29 3.39 -2.51 -14.47
C SER A 29 3.94 -2.08 -13.12
N THR A 30 3.14 -2.25 -12.07
CA THR A 30 3.56 -2.07 -10.67
C THR A 30 4.21 -3.30 -10.06
N TRP A 31 4.41 -4.39 -10.81
CA TRP A 31 4.90 -5.67 -10.24
C TRP A 31 6.26 -5.52 -9.54
N ARG A 32 7.25 -4.96 -10.23
CA ARG A 32 8.60 -4.76 -9.67
C ARG A 32 8.58 -3.79 -8.48
N LEU A 33 7.77 -2.74 -8.56
CA LEU A 33 7.58 -1.78 -7.47
C LEU A 33 7.03 -2.48 -6.22
N ARG A 34 5.96 -3.25 -6.37
CA ARG A 34 5.35 -4.02 -5.26
C ARG A 34 6.35 -5.02 -4.68
N ARG A 35 7.11 -5.74 -5.51
CA ARG A 35 8.15 -6.65 -5.01
C ARG A 35 9.18 -5.93 -4.14
N SER A 36 9.66 -4.77 -4.56
CA SER A 36 10.63 -4.00 -3.77
C SER A 36 10.03 -3.43 -2.48
N LEU A 37 8.75 -3.07 -2.48
CA LEU A 37 8.05 -2.51 -1.33
C LEU A 37 7.65 -3.56 -0.28
N PHE A 38 7.26 -4.76 -0.75
CA PHE A 38 6.77 -5.84 0.11
C PHE A 38 7.83 -6.93 0.37
N GLY A 39 9.02 -6.83 -0.23
CA GLY A 39 10.11 -7.78 -0.05
C GLY A 39 9.85 -9.18 -0.65
N CYS A 40 8.75 -9.40 -1.37
CA CYS A 40 8.38 -10.70 -1.94
C CYS A 40 7.63 -10.57 -3.28
N ASP A 41 7.73 -11.59 -4.13
CA ASP A 41 6.86 -11.72 -5.30
C ASP A 41 5.44 -11.97 -4.80
N SER A 42 4.51 -11.04 -5.05
CA SER A 42 3.13 -11.18 -4.59
C SER A 42 2.16 -10.63 -5.63
N GLU A 43 1.12 -11.41 -5.91
CA GLU A 43 0.04 -10.99 -6.77
C GLU A 43 -0.75 -9.85 -6.13
N PRO A 44 -1.27 -8.89 -6.93
CA PRO A 44 -2.23 -7.90 -6.49
C PRO A 44 -3.35 -8.52 -5.63
N GLY A 45 -3.49 -8.08 -4.39
CA GLY A 45 -4.57 -8.52 -3.48
C GLY A 45 -4.25 -9.75 -2.60
N SER A 46 -3.13 -10.44 -2.83
CA SER A 46 -2.90 -11.75 -2.20
C SER A 46 -2.32 -11.75 -0.78
N ARG A 47 -1.78 -10.64 -0.25
CA ARG A 47 -1.14 -10.63 1.08
C ARG A 47 -1.24 -9.32 1.85
N LEU A 48 -2.38 -9.10 2.48
CA LEU A 48 -2.48 -8.39 3.76
C LEU A 48 -2.55 -9.50 4.83
N PRO A 49 -1.69 -9.57 5.89
CA PRO A 49 -0.89 -8.50 6.49
C PRO A 49 0.65 -8.72 6.53
N ILE A 50 1.17 -9.86 6.06
CA ILE A 50 2.55 -10.32 6.40
C ILE A 50 3.66 -9.36 5.95
N ALA A 51 3.46 -8.59 4.88
CA ALA A 51 4.49 -7.71 4.32
C ALA A 51 4.30 -6.21 4.64
N ILE A 52 3.31 -5.85 5.45
CA ILE A 52 2.97 -4.44 5.72
C ILE A 52 3.99 -3.80 6.66
N ASP A 53 4.56 -4.56 7.61
CA ASP A 53 5.61 -4.04 8.48
C ASP A 53 6.83 -3.60 7.66
N HIS A 54 7.20 -4.40 6.65
CA HIS A 54 8.29 -4.06 5.74
C HIS A 54 7.96 -2.83 4.88
N LEU A 55 6.72 -2.74 4.38
CA LEU A 55 6.25 -1.56 3.66
C LEU A 55 6.31 -0.30 4.54
N ALA A 56 5.83 -0.38 5.78
CA ALA A 56 5.82 0.73 6.73
C ALA A 56 7.25 1.18 7.07
N GLU A 57 8.20 0.25 7.16
CA GLU A 57 9.62 0.57 7.32
C GLU A 57 10.20 1.28 6.09
N GLN A 58 9.97 0.76 4.88
CA GLN A 58 10.47 1.39 3.64
C GLN A 58 9.83 2.75 3.36
N ALA A 59 8.58 2.96 3.77
CA ALA A 59 7.82 4.18 3.55
C ALA A 59 7.84 5.14 4.75
N ARG A 60 8.57 4.82 5.83
CA ARG A 60 8.55 5.57 7.09
C ARG A 60 8.84 7.06 6.89
N ASP A 61 9.83 7.37 6.07
CA ASP A 61 10.26 8.75 5.82
C ASP A 61 9.23 9.58 5.02
N TYR A 62 8.27 8.92 4.35
CA TYR A 62 7.28 9.58 3.49
C TYR A 62 5.89 9.60 4.10
N TRP A 63 5.46 8.48 4.67
CA TRP A 63 4.12 8.35 5.24
C TRP A 63 4.11 8.59 6.74
N ASN A 64 5.20 8.25 7.44
CA ASN A 64 5.28 8.29 8.89
C ASN A 64 4.07 7.61 9.59
N LEU A 65 3.58 6.53 8.98
CA LEU A 65 2.47 5.72 9.49
C LEU A 65 2.98 4.37 9.97
N ARG A 66 2.32 3.81 10.98
CA ARG A 66 2.56 2.43 11.39
C ARG A 66 1.78 1.48 10.50
N ALA A 67 2.20 0.21 10.51
CA ALA A 67 1.56 -0.85 9.75
C ALA A 67 0.05 -0.95 10.05
N GLU A 68 -0.34 -0.80 11.32
CA GLU A 68 -1.75 -0.90 11.74
C GLU A 68 -2.60 0.23 11.15
N ASP A 69 -2.04 1.43 11.05
CA ASP A 69 -2.73 2.61 10.53
C ASP A 69 -2.89 2.48 9.00
N ILE A 70 -1.87 1.95 8.31
CA ILE A 70 -1.94 1.61 6.88
C ILE A 70 -3.04 0.55 6.63
N ILE A 71 -3.09 -0.53 7.44
CA ILE A 71 -4.12 -1.57 7.31
C ILE A 71 -5.52 -0.96 7.46
N LYS A 72 -5.72 -0.17 8.51
CA LYS A 72 -7.05 0.38 8.86
C LYS A 72 -7.54 1.40 7.86
N GLU A 73 -6.67 2.22 7.31
CA GLU A 73 -7.09 3.40 6.55
C GLU A 73 -6.88 3.29 5.05
N HIS A 74 -5.89 2.51 4.62
CA HIS A 74 -5.37 2.52 3.25
C HIS A 74 -5.38 1.13 2.59
N THR A 75 -6.11 0.17 3.15
CA THR A 75 -6.35 -1.12 2.50
C THR A 75 -7.84 -1.38 2.33
N GLU A 76 -8.18 -2.31 1.44
CA GLU A 76 -9.56 -2.78 1.25
C GLU A 76 -10.17 -3.36 2.53
N PHE A 77 -9.35 -3.68 3.54
CA PHE A 77 -9.80 -4.08 4.86
C PHE A 77 -10.68 -3.00 5.51
N ARG A 78 -10.42 -1.70 5.26
CA ARG A 78 -11.30 -0.61 5.70
C ARG A 78 -12.71 -0.79 5.14
N TYR A 79 -12.82 -1.04 3.84
CA TYR A 79 -14.12 -1.23 3.18
C TYR A 79 -14.81 -2.51 3.67
N ALA A 80 -14.07 -3.62 3.79
CA ALA A 80 -14.61 -4.88 4.29
C ALA A 80 -15.10 -4.80 5.75
N THR A 81 -14.34 -4.15 6.63
CA THR A 81 -14.73 -3.99 8.05
C THR A 81 -15.78 -2.91 8.28
N MET A 82 -15.78 -1.83 7.49
CA MET A 82 -16.83 -0.81 7.53
C MET A 82 -18.18 -1.36 7.07
N MET A 83 -18.18 -2.26 6.08
CA MET A 83 -19.38 -3.03 5.67
C MET A 83 -19.84 -4.01 6.76
N LEU A 84 -18.92 -4.64 7.50
CA LEU A 84 -19.26 -5.54 8.62
C LEU A 84 -19.83 -4.82 9.85
N ARG A 85 -19.44 -3.56 10.10
CA ARG A 85 -19.88 -2.78 11.27
C ARG A 85 -21.27 -2.14 11.09
N ASN A 86 -21.81 -2.15 9.88
CA ASN A 86 -23.15 -1.65 9.52
C ASN A 86 -24.17 -2.77 9.29
N ARG A 87 -23.96 -3.97 9.85
CA ARG A 87 -24.93 -5.07 9.87
C ARG A 87 -25.47 -5.31 11.27
#